data_AF-A0A947BIX0-F1
#
_entry.id   AF-A0A947BIX0-F1
#
_cell.length_a   1.000
_cell.length_b   1.000
_cell.length_c   1.000
_cell.angle_alpha   90.00
_cell.angle_beta   90.00
_cell.angle_gamma   90.00
#
_symmetry.space_group_name_H-M   'P 1'
#
loop_
_entity.id
_entity.type
_entity.pdbx_description
1 polymer ?
#
loop_
_entity_poly.entity_id
_entity_poly.type
_entity_poly.pdbx_seq_one_letter_code
_entity_poly.pdbx_strand_id
1 'polypeptide(L)'
;MIPQAVFEGTIPEDGVGDLLGGLEEIRTTGVLTFQSESGSGTVRLVQGQLADAETSADEERALQILLTLREGEFAVYPKLPHLPVSRGTDTTRRGSLAVHPPADLMRYCEGAGLTGRLLLEHRGRLAIAYYEKGELQDVSID
;
A
#
# COMPACT_ATOMS: atom_id res chain seq x y z
N MET A 1 3.56 16.65 5.73
CA MET A 1 4.44 16.11 4.67
C MET A 1 3.51 15.50 3.64
N ILE A 2 3.56 15.97 2.39
CA ILE A 2 2.75 15.43 1.30
C ILE A 2 3.39 14.09 0.90
N PRO A 3 2.64 12.97 0.85
CA PRO A 3 3.20 11.70 0.41
C PRO A 3 3.72 11.84 -1.02
N GLN A 4 4.94 11.39 -1.26
CA GLN A 4 5.54 11.38 -2.60
C GLN A 4 5.03 10.16 -3.36
N ALA A 5 4.71 10.34 -4.64
CA ALA A 5 4.35 9.22 -5.50
C ALA A 5 5.56 8.28 -5.65
N VAL A 6 5.33 6.98 -5.54
CA VAL A 6 6.34 5.94 -5.81
C VAL A 6 6.32 5.51 -7.27
N PHE A 7 5.22 5.77 -7.96
CA PHE A 7 5.04 5.50 -9.37
C PHE A 7 4.01 6.48 -9.94
N GLU A 8 4.28 7.09 -11.08
CA GLU A 8 3.37 8.03 -11.75
C GLU A 8 3.56 7.93 -13.27
N GLY A 9 2.53 8.28 -14.03
CA GLY A 9 2.57 8.21 -15.48
C GLY A 9 1.22 8.45 -16.13
N THR A 10 1.15 8.11 -17.42
CA THR A 10 -0.06 8.24 -18.24
C THR A 10 -0.78 6.90 -18.37
N ILE A 11 -2.11 6.93 -18.41
CA ILE A 11 -2.93 5.75 -18.68
C ILE A 11 -2.76 5.37 -20.16
N PRO A 12 -2.40 4.10 -20.48
CA PRO A 12 -2.20 3.67 -21.86
C PRO A 12 -3.48 3.71 -22.71
N GLU A 13 -3.32 3.92 -24.02
CA GLU A 13 -4.41 3.92 -25.01
C GLU A 13 -5.11 2.57 -25.12
N ASP A 14 -4.41 1.46 -24.85
CA ASP A 14 -4.98 0.11 -24.82
C ASP A 14 -5.71 -0.19 -23.48
N GLY A 15 -5.62 0.73 -22.52
CA GLY A 15 -6.25 0.67 -21.20
C GLY A 15 -5.30 0.32 -20.06
N VAL A 16 -5.88 0.15 -18.87
CA VAL A 16 -5.12 0.02 -17.60
C VAL A 16 -4.60 -1.38 -17.31
N GLY A 17 -4.81 -2.37 -18.20
CA GLY A 17 -4.44 -3.77 -17.95
C GLY A 17 -2.95 -3.96 -17.68
N ASP A 18 -2.10 -3.47 -18.58
CA ASP A 18 -0.64 -3.55 -18.43
C ASP A 18 -0.13 -2.73 -17.24
N LEU A 19 -0.78 -1.58 -16.97
CA LEU A 19 -0.48 -0.77 -15.80
C LEU A 19 -0.71 -1.57 -14.50
N LEU A 20 -1.89 -2.21 -14.35
CA LEU A 20 -2.21 -3.01 -13.18
C LEU A 20 -1.27 -4.23 -13.06
N GLY A 21 -0.92 -4.87 -14.17
CA GLY A 21 0.06 -5.97 -14.19
C GLY A 21 1.45 -5.53 -13.70
N GLY A 22 1.93 -4.36 -14.13
CA GLY A 22 3.19 -3.79 -13.64
C GLY A 22 3.17 -3.47 -12.15
N LEU A 23 2.03 -2.98 -11.64
CA LEU A 23 1.85 -2.69 -10.21
C LEU A 23 1.88 -3.98 -9.36
N GLU A 24 1.32 -5.07 -9.86
CA GLU A 24 1.37 -6.39 -9.24
C GLU A 24 2.81 -6.93 -9.15
N GLU A 25 3.63 -6.78 -10.20
CA GLU A 25 5.03 -7.23 -10.21
C GLU A 25 5.92 -6.51 -9.18
N ILE A 26 5.68 -5.21 -8.99
CA ILE A 26 6.37 -4.42 -7.96
C ILE A 26 5.80 -4.64 -6.56
N ARG A 27 4.62 -5.26 -6.45
CA ARG A 27 3.89 -5.55 -5.19
C ARG A 27 3.63 -4.31 -4.33
N THR A 28 3.37 -3.16 -4.96
CA THR A 28 3.21 -1.90 -4.22
C THR A 28 1.90 -1.86 -3.43
N THR A 29 1.97 -1.51 -2.15
CA THR A 29 0.81 -1.29 -1.29
C THR A 29 0.60 0.19 -1.02
N GLY A 30 -0.63 0.64 -1.26
CA GLY A 30 -0.97 2.03 -1.11
C GLY A 30 -2.27 2.41 -1.81
N VAL A 31 -2.24 3.53 -2.50
CA VAL A 31 -3.41 4.13 -3.14
C VAL A 31 -3.02 4.61 -4.53
N LEU A 32 -3.77 4.19 -5.53
CA LEU A 32 -3.70 4.70 -6.89
C LEU A 32 -4.75 5.81 -7.05
N THR A 33 -4.29 7.00 -7.40
CA THR A 33 -5.13 8.13 -7.80
C THR A 33 -5.02 8.32 -9.31
N PHE A 34 -6.12 8.64 -9.96
CA PHE A 34 -6.13 8.89 -11.41
C PHE A 34 -7.03 10.06 -11.76
N GLN A 35 -6.75 10.69 -12.90
CA GLN A 35 -7.53 11.79 -13.43
C GLN A 35 -7.51 11.79 -14.97
N SER A 36 -8.68 12.00 -15.56
CA SER A 36 -8.91 12.13 -17.01
C SER A 36 -10.12 13.04 -17.26
N GLU A 37 -10.42 13.35 -18.52
CA GLU A 37 -11.68 14.04 -18.87
C GLU A 37 -12.93 13.19 -18.56
N SER A 38 -12.79 11.86 -18.66
CA SER A 38 -13.88 10.91 -18.41
C SER A 38 -14.14 10.67 -16.91
N GLY A 39 -13.24 11.10 -16.03
CA GLY A 39 -13.41 11.00 -14.59
C GLY A 39 -12.10 10.94 -13.82
N SER A 40 -12.22 10.99 -12.50
CA SER A 40 -11.12 10.86 -11.55
C SER A 40 -11.56 10.00 -10.38
N GLY A 41 -10.58 9.46 -9.66
CA GLY A 41 -10.88 8.59 -8.55
C GLY A 41 -9.65 8.11 -7.81
N THR A 42 -9.92 7.27 -6.83
CA THR A 42 -8.89 6.75 -5.93
C THR A 42 -9.27 5.32 -5.55
N VAL A 43 -8.34 4.38 -5.75
CA VAL A 43 -8.50 2.96 -5.43
C VAL A 43 -7.34 2.46 -4.57
N ARG A 44 -7.60 1.56 -3.63
CA ARG A 44 -6.57 0.97 -2.79
C ARG A 44 -5.86 -0.18 -3.51
N LEU A 45 -4.56 -0.28 -3.25
CA LEU A 45 -3.71 -1.37 -3.69
C LEU A 45 -3.15 -2.12 -2.49
N VAL A 46 -3.22 -3.44 -2.53
CA VAL A 46 -2.56 -4.35 -1.59
C VAL A 46 -1.77 -5.36 -2.40
N GLN A 47 -0.46 -5.43 -2.16
CA GLN A 47 0.46 -6.27 -2.95
C GLN A 47 0.40 -5.97 -4.46
N GLY A 48 0.13 -4.71 -4.84
CA GLY A 48 -0.05 -4.30 -6.24
C GLY A 48 -1.39 -4.65 -6.86
N GLN A 49 -2.25 -5.38 -6.15
CA GLN A 49 -3.59 -5.74 -6.59
C GLN A 49 -4.63 -4.79 -6.02
N LEU A 50 -5.74 -4.61 -6.74
CA LEU A 50 -6.89 -3.87 -6.24
C LEU A 50 -7.45 -4.57 -5.00
N ALA A 51 -7.71 -3.80 -3.94
CA ALA A 51 -8.21 -4.38 -2.70
C ALA A 51 -9.69 -4.82 -2.85
N ASP A 52 -9.96 -6.12 -2.69
CA ASP A 52 -11.33 -6.67 -2.77
C ASP A 52 -12.18 -6.47 -1.49
N ALA A 53 -11.52 -6.26 -0.34
CA ALA A 53 -12.19 -6.20 0.96
C ALA A 53 -12.61 -4.77 1.34
N GLU A 54 -13.89 -4.62 1.72
CA GLU A 54 -14.46 -3.40 2.32
C GLU A 54 -14.41 -2.17 1.40
N THR A 55 -14.58 -2.37 0.10
CA THR A 55 -14.65 -1.29 -0.90
C THR A 55 -15.85 -0.39 -0.62
N SER A 56 -15.58 0.90 -0.39
CA SER A 56 -16.66 1.89 -0.26
C SER A 56 -17.39 2.09 -1.58
N ALA A 57 -18.64 2.56 -1.55
CA ALA A 57 -19.39 2.84 -2.79
C ALA A 57 -18.68 3.82 -3.74
N ASP A 58 -17.87 4.74 -3.18
CA ASP A 58 -17.09 5.69 -3.97
C ASP A 58 -15.86 5.05 -4.59
N GLU A 59 -15.19 4.15 -3.86
CA GLU A 59 -14.06 3.37 -4.37
C GLU A 59 -14.48 2.40 -5.47
N GLU A 60 -15.65 1.75 -5.32
CA GLU A 60 -16.23 0.89 -6.36
C GLU A 60 -16.51 1.70 -7.64
N ARG A 61 -17.12 2.88 -7.51
CA ARG A 61 -17.35 3.77 -8.66
C ARG A 61 -16.03 4.20 -9.31
N ALA A 62 -15.03 4.56 -8.52
CA ALA A 62 -13.71 4.91 -9.01
C ALA A 62 -13.05 3.75 -9.77
N LEU A 63 -13.18 2.52 -9.27
CA LEU A 63 -12.68 1.33 -9.96
C LEU A 63 -13.36 1.13 -11.31
N GLN A 64 -14.69 1.22 -11.38
CA GLN A 64 -15.41 1.10 -12.64
C GLN A 64 -14.96 2.14 -13.67
N ILE A 65 -14.74 3.39 -13.24
CA ILE A 65 -14.19 4.44 -14.11
C ILE A 65 -12.79 4.04 -14.58
N LEU A 66 -11.89 3.70 -13.66
CA LEU A 66 -10.50 3.35 -13.96
C LEU A 66 -10.38 2.27 -15.04
N LEU A 67 -11.18 1.20 -14.95
CA LEU A 67 -11.17 0.09 -15.91
C LEU A 67 -11.59 0.49 -17.33
N THR A 68 -12.36 1.58 -17.47
CA THR A 68 -12.82 2.10 -18.76
C THR A 68 -11.88 3.14 -19.37
N LEU A 69 -10.92 3.68 -18.61
CA LEU A 69 -10.03 4.73 -19.10
C LEU A 69 -9.07 4.21 -20.17
N ARG A 70 -8.79 5.08 -21.14
CA ARG A 70 -7.82 4.90 -22.24
C ARG A 70 -6.87 6.10 -22.38
N GLU A 71 -6.95 7.03 -21.44
CA GLU A 71 -6.16 8.26 -21.40
C GLU A 71 -6.20 8.82 -19.97
N GLY A 72 -5.38 9.84 -19.72
CA GLY A 72 -5.28 10.52 -18.44
C GLY A 72 -3.98 10.20 -17.70
N GLU A 73 -3.89 10.67 -16.46
CA GLU A 73 -2.73 10.54 -15.61
C GLU A 73 -3.07 9.71 -14.37
N PHE A 74 -2.07 9.01 -13.85
CA PHE A 74 -2.18 8.29 -12.58
C PHE A 74 -0.93 8.52 -11.73
N ALA A 75 -1.11 8.37 -10.43
CA ALA A 75 -0.03 8.35 -9.45
C ALA A 75 -0.36 7.36 -8.33
N VAL A 76 0.65 6.64 -7.86
CA VAL A 76 0.56 5.69 -6.76
C VAL A 76 1.30 6.25 -5.56
N TYR A 77 0.58 6.38 -4.46
CA TYR A 77 1.10 6.87 -3.19
C TYR A 77 1.17 5.74 -2.18
N PRO A 78 2.29 5.56 -1.48
CA PRO A 78 2.43 4.53 -0.47
C PRO A 78 1.50 4.85 0.71
N LYS A 79 0.70 3.86 1.10
CA LYS A 79 -0.20 3.97 2.24
C LYS A 79 -0.33 2.62 2.93
N LEU A 80 0.05 2.59 4.19
CA LEU A 80 -0.09 1.44 5.06
C LEU A 80 -1.58 1.09 5.21
N PRO A 81 -1.96 -0.18 5.02
CA PRO A 81 -3.30 -0.65 5.33
C PRO A 81 -3.65 -0.37 6.78
N HIS A 82 -4.95 -0.29 7.07
CA HIS A 82 -5.40 -0.02 8.42
C HIS A 82 -4.84 -1.06 9.40
N LEU A 83 -4.19 -0.56 10.46
CA LEU A 83 -3.77 -1.38 11.60
C LEU A 83 -4.55 -0.86 12.82
N PRO A 84 -5.45 -1.67 13.43
CA PRO A 84 -6.30 -1.22 14.52
C PRO A 84 -5.49 -0.61 15.67
N VAL A 85 -6.04 0.39 16.37
CA VAL A 85 -5.41 0.96 17.59
C VAL A 85 -3.96 1.41 17.37
N SER A 86 -3.62 1.84 16.16
CA SER A 86 -2.32 2.42 15.82
C SER A 86 -2.43 3.94 15.59
N ARG A 87 -1.33 4.67 15.75
CA ARG A 87 -1.23 6.11 15.47
C ARG A 87 -0.10 6.38 14.49
N GLY A 88 -0.20 7.49 13.76
CA GLY A 88 0.87 7.97 12.89
C GLY A 88 0.35 8.47 11.55
N THR A 89 1.18 8.35 10.52
CA THR A 89 0.94 8.81 9.15
C THR A 89 0.62 7.64 8.23
N ASP A 90 0.32 7.93 6.97
CA ASP A 90 0.06 6.91 5.96
C ASP A 90 1.27 6.00 5.71
N THR A 91 2.49 6.43 6.01
CA THR A 91 3.71 5.63 5.80
C THR A 91 4.40 5.22 7.10
N THR A 92 3.87 5.58 8.26
CA THR A 92 4.44 5.22 9.56
C THR A 92 3.34 5.02 10.58
N ARG A 93 3.23 3.82 11.14
CA ARG A 93 2.34 3.50 12.26
C ARG A 93 3.14 3.07 13.47
N ARG A 94 2.64 3.44 14.66
CA ARG A 94 3.17 3.03 15.96
C ARG A 94 2.03 2.59 16.86
N GLY A 95 2.31 1.63 17.73
CA GLY A 95 1.32 1.03 18.62
C GLY A 95 1.98 0.28 19.77
N SER A 96 1.18 -0.46 20.53
CA SER A 96 1.63 -1.24 21.68
C SER A 96 1.75 -2.72 21.31
N LEU A 97 2.84 -3.36 21.73
CA LEU A 97 3.03 -4.82 21.62
C LEU A 97 2.02 -5.62 22.46
N ALA A 98 1.35 -4.98 23.43
CA ALA A 98 0.26 -5.62 24.17
C ALA A 98 -1.03 -5.77 23.33
N VAL A 99 -1.17 -4.96 22.27
CA VAL A 99 -2.31 -5.02 21.35
C VAL A 99 -1.96 -5.85 20.12
N HIS A 100 -0.76 -5.63 19.57
CA HIS A 100 -0.28 -6.33 18.38
C HIS A 100 0.99 -7.11 18.72
N PRO A 101 0.88 -8.42 18.99
CA PRO A 101 2.03 -9.30 19.16
C PRO A 101 2.96 -9.27 17.95
N PRO A 102 4.27 -9.49 18.13
CA PRO A 102 5.24 -9.51 17.01
C PRO A 102 4.82 -10.38 15.83
N ALA A 103 4.30 -11.59 16.08
CA ALA A 103 3.87 -12.49 15.01
C ALA A 103 2.72 -11.93 14.16
N ASP A 104 1.79 -11.20 14.76
CA ASP A 104 0.69 -10.54 14.03
C ASP A 104 1.21 -9.38 13.20
N LEU A 105 2.16 -8.61 13.73
CA LEU A 105 2.82 -7.52 12.99
C LEU A 105 3.63 -8.04 11.80
N MET A 106 4.34 -9.16 11.95
CA MET A 106 5.06 -9.80 10.85
C MET A 106 4.09 -10.28 9.76
N ARG A 107 3.03 -11.00 10.14
CA ARG A 107 1.97 -11.41 9.20
C ARG A 107 1.31 -10.23 8.49
N TYR A 108 1.09 -9.13 9.21
CA TYR A 108 0.58 -7.90 8.61
C TYR A 108 1.54 -7.35 7.55
N CYS A 109 2.85 -7.30 7.83
CA CYS A 109 3.85 -6.86 6.86
C CYS A 109 3.89 -7.77 5.62
N GLU A 110 3.88 -9.09 5.81
CA GLU A 110 3.92 -10.10 4.76
C GLU A 110 2.63 -10.06 3.91
N GLY A 111 1.47 -10.15 4.57
CA GLY A 111 0.15 -10.16 3.93
C GLY A 111 -0.16 -8.85 3.21
N ALA A 112 0.38 -7.73 3.65
CA ALA A 112 0.26 -6.45 2.96
C ALA A 112 1.39 -6.20 1.95
N GLY A 113 2.35 -7.11 1.74
CA GLY A 113 3.42 -6.90 0.75
C GLY A 113 4.31 -5.70 1.05
N LEU A 114 4.50 -5.34 2.32
CA LEU A 114 5.16 -4.08 2.66
C LEU A 114 6.65 -4.10 2.33
N THR A 115 7.14 -2.97 1.83
CA THR A 115 8.58 -2.65 1.75
C THR A 115 8.88 -1.62 2.83
N GLY A 116 9.78 -1.93 3.76
CA GLY A 116 10.10 -1.04 4.87
C GLY A 116 10.70 -1.75 6.08
N ARG A 117 10.44 -1.18 7.26
CA ARG A 117 11.02 -1.64 8.53
C ARG A 117 9.94 -1.82 9.59
N LEU A 118 9.97 -2.95 10.27
CA LEU A 118 9.19 -3.21 11.48
C LEU A 118 10.12 -3.06 12.69
N LEU A 119 9.84 -2.07 13.54
CA LEU A 119 10.61 -1.80 14.75
C LEU A 119 9.82 -2.32 15.96
N LEU A 120 10.46 -3.18 16.76
CA LEU A 120 9.88 -3.76 17.97
C LEU A 120 10.79 -3.43 19.16
N GLU A 121 10.27 -2.64 20.09
CA GLU A 121 11.01 -2.26 21.30
C GLU A 121 10.41 -2.95 22.53
N HIS A 122 11.25 -3.65 23.30
CA HIS A 122 10.85 -4.25 24.56
C HIS A 122 11.98 -4.20 25.60
N ARG A 123 11.69 -3.59 26.76
CA ARG A 123 12.63 -3.47 27.89
C ARG A 123 13.98 -2.88 27.48
N GLY A 124 13.97 -1.84 26.64
CA GLY A 124 15.16 -1.16 26.16
C GLY A 124 15.95 -1.92 25.08
N ARG A 125 15.46 -3.07 24.62
CA ARG A 125 16.00 -3.79 23.46
C ARG A 125 15.19 -3.47 22.23
N LEU A 126 15.87 -3.32 21.10
CA LEU A 126 15.27 -3.02 19.81
C LEU A 126 15.54 -4.17 18.85
N ALA A 127 14.48 -4.69 18.24
CA ALA A 127 14.58 -5.55 17.07
C ALA A 127 14.05 -4.79 15.84
N ILE A 128 14.77 -4.89 14.73
CA ILE A 128 14.42 -4.28 13.46
C ILE A 128 14.35 -5.39 12.42
N ALA A 129 13.16 -5.63 11.89
CA ALA A 129 12.96 -6.51 10.74
C ALA A 129 12.84 -5.67 9.46
N TYR A 130 13.59 -6.05 8.43
CA TYR A 130 13.62 -5.39 7.12
C TYR A 130 12.79 -6.21 6.13
N TYR A 131 11.82 -5.56 5.49
CA TYR A 131 10.95 -6.20 4.51
C TYR A 131 11.12 -5.57 3.13
N GLU A 132 11.07 -6.42 2.11
CA GLU A 132 10.97 -6.02 0.71
C GLU A 132 9.82 -6.80 0.07
N LYS A 133 8.81 -6.08 -0.45
CA LYS A 133 7.63 -6.65 -1.12
C LYS A 133 6.87 -7.70 -0.28
N GLY A 134 6.93 -7.58 1.05
CA GLY A 134 6.36 -8.52 2.02
C GLY A 134 7.28 -9.68 2.40
N GLU A 135 8.47 -9.78 1.83
CA GLU A 135 9.46 -10.80 2.20
C GLU A 135 10.41 -10.25 3.27
N LEU A 136 10.60 -11.02 4.35
CA LEU A 136 11.57 -10.71 5.38
C LEU A 136 12.99 -10.93 4.85
N GLN A 137 13.75 -9.85 4.72
CA GLN A 137 15.12 -9.87 4.19
C GLN A 137 16.17 -10.06 5.28
N ASP A 138 16.00 -9.35 6.40
CA ASP A 138 16.96 -9.36 7.50
C ASP A 138 16.31 -9.01 8.84
N VAL A 139 16.97 -9.42 9.93
CA VAL A 139 16.58 -9.09 11.30
C VAL A 139 17.83 -8.67 12.08
N SER A 140 17.84 -7.41 12.51
CA SER A 140 18.85 -6.88 13.44
C SER A 140 18.28 -6.82 14.85
N ILE A 141 19.09 -7.18 15.85
CA ILE A 141 18.72 -7.09 17.26
C ILE A 141 19.86 -6.44 18.03
N ASP A 142 19.51 -5.41 18.80
CA ASP A 142 20.40 -4.73 19.75
C ASP A 142 20.33 -5.36 21.17
#